data_AF-A0A2W6T053-F1
#
_entry.id   AF-A0A2W6T053-F1
#
_cell.length_a   1.000
_cell.length_b   1.000
_cell.length_c   1.000
_cell.angle_alpha   90.00
_cell.angle_beta   90.00
_cell.angle_gamma   90.00
#
_symmetry.space_group_name_H-M   'P 1'
#
loop_
_entity.id
_entity.type
_entity.pdbx_description
1 polymer ?
#
loop_
_entity_poly.entity_id
_entity_poly.type
_entity_poly.pdbx_seq_one_letter_code
_entity_poly.pdbx_strand_id
1 'polypeptide(L)'
;MRQERVERELTVAGPARAGRPRRGRRSVAVNLAESPLTWLHARGHLDDRLLAAGEALRRDYETAALSPCVTMRWDAVRAPTTGPALAPAERQIAARRRFDGAMEVAGRGLSDILWRVVCAGETLAGAERGLDWPARSGKLVLRLALDRVADFYRVP
;
A
#
# COMPACT_ATOMS: atom_id res chain seq x y z
N MET A 1 4.73 -17.87 -0.25
CA MET A 1 3.28 -17.70 -0.53
C MET A 1 2.97 -18.32 -1.87
N ARG A 2 1.85 -19.05 -1.99
CA ARG A 2 1.38 -19.58 -3.29
C ARG A 2 0.89 -18.40 -4.14
N GLN A 3 1.24 -18.37 -5.43
CA GLN A 3 0.80 -17.30 -6.32
C GLN A 3 -0.71 -17.38 -6.54
N GLU A 4 -1.39 -16.23 -6.49
CA GLU A 4 -2.83 -16.11 -6.73
C GLU A 4 -3.03 -15.10 -7.87
N ARG A 5 -3.06 -15.61 -9.11
CA ARG A 5 -3.03 -14.78 -10.32
C ARG A 5 -4.43 -14.47 -10.82
N VAL A 6 -4.68 -13.20 -11.16
CA VAL A 6 -5.92 -12.76 -11.79
C VAL A 6 -5.62 -11.87 -12.99
N GLU A 7 -6.38 -12.04 -14.08
CA GLU A 7 -6.24 -11.17 -15.25
C GLU A 7 -6.83 -9.78 -15.01
N ARG A 8 -6.06 -8.75 -15.35
CA ARG A 8 -6.46 -7.34 -15.32
C ARG A 8 -6.19 -6.68 -16.66
N GLU A 9 -7.02 -5.72 -17.02
CA GLU A 9 -6.78 -4.88 -18.19
C GLU A 9 -5.50 -4.05 -18.00
N LEU A 10 -4.62 -4.01 -19.00
CA LEU A 10 -3.41 -3.20 -18.96
C LEU A 10 -3.69 -1.82 -19.56
N THR A 11 -3.67 -0.80 -18.70
CA THR A 11 -3.79 0.62 -19.09
C THR A 11 -2.42 1.27 -19.20
N VAL A 12 -2.36 2.50 -19.74
CA VAL A 12 -1.12 3.30 -19.82
C VAL A 12 -0.53 3.56 -18.42
N ALA A 13 -1.38 3.68 -17.40
CA ALA A 13 -0.98 3.88 -16.01
C ALA A 13 -0.62 2.58 -15.28
N GLY A 14 -0.80 1.42 -15.92
CA GLY A 14 -0.60 0.09 -15.32
C GLY A 14 -1.86 -0.77 -15.31
N PRO A 15 -1.84 -1.91 -14.59
CA PRO A 15 -2.99 -2.80 -14.48
C PRO A 15 -4.20 -2.09 -13.85
N ALA A 16 -5.39 -2.31 -14.41
CA ALA A 16 -6.63 -1.83 -13.82
C ALA A 16 -6.83 -2.43 -12.43
N ARG A 17 -7.29 -1.61 -11.47
CA ARG A 17 -7.48 -2.02 -10.06
C ARG A 17 -8.59 -3.05 -9.87
N ALA A 18 -9.61 -3.02 -10.74
CA ALA A 18 -10.76 -3.90 -10.67
C ALA A 18 -11.28 -4.27 -12.06
N GLY A 19 -12.17 -5.28 -12.10
CA GLY A 19 -12.84 -5.73 -13.30
C GLY A 19 -12.07 -6.79 -14.10
N ARG A 20 -12.80 -7.48 -14.98
CA ARG A 20 -12.22 -8.36 -16.00
C ARG A 20 -11.78 -7.51 -17.21
N PRO A 21 -10.71 -7.90 -17.91
CA PRO A 21 -10.31 -7.22 -19.13
C PRO A 21 -11.45 -7.21 -20.15
N ARG A 22 -11.70 -6.05 -20.75
CA ARG A 22 -12.69 -5.94 -21.83
C ARG A 22 -12.16 -6.62 -23.10
N ARG A 23 -13.06 -7.22 -23.89
CA ARG A 23 -12.71 -7.89 -25.15
C ARG A 23 -11.97 -6.93 -26.08
N GLY A 24 -10.82 -7.36 -26.62
CA GLY A 24 -9.98 -6.56 -27.51
C GLY A 24 -9.00 -5.61 -26.81
N ARG A 25 -8.98 -5.57 -25.47
CA ARG A 25 -7.99 -4.81 -24.70
C ARG A 25 -6.87 -5.72 -24.20
N ARG A 26 -5.66 -5.17 -24.09
CA ARG A 26 -4.51 -5.91 -23.55
C ARG A 26 -4.77 -6.28 -22.09
N SER A 27 -4.42 -7.50 -21.69
CA SER A 27 -4.52 -7.98 -20.31
C SER A 27 -3.16 -8.40 -19.77
N VAL A 28 -3.04 -8.43 -18.44
CA VAL A 28 -1.86 -8.88 -17.71
C VAL A 28 -2.30 -9.69 -16.49
N ALA A 29 -1.55 -10.74 -16.15
CA ALA A 29 -1.77 -11.50 -14.92
C ALA A 29 -1.15 -10.76 -13.73
N VAL A 30 -1.97 -10.38 -12.75
CA VAL A 30 -1.55 -9.73 -11.50
C VAL A 30 -1.59 -10.77 -10.38
N ASN A 31 -0.53 -10.87 -9.59
CA ASN A 31 -0.49 -11.76 -8.44
C ASN A 31 -1.02 -11.02 -7.19
N LEU A 32 -2.21 -11.39 -6.73
CA LEU A 32 -2.84 -10.80 -5.55
C LEU A 32 -2.08 -11.10 -4.24
N ALA A 33 -1.21 -12.11 -4.24
CA ALA A 33 -0.36 -12.44 -3.10
C ALA A 33 0.91 -11.57 -2.99
N GLU A 34 1.12 -10.60 -3.89
CA GLU A 34 2.26 -9.67 -3.83
C GLU A 34 2.14 -8.66 -2.69
N SER A 35 0.92 -8.25 -2.33
CA SER A 35 0.65 -7.34 -1.21
C SER A 35 -0.31 -8.01 -0.22
N PRO A 36 0.01 -8.03 1.08
CA PRO A 36 -0.91 -8.51 2.11
C PRO A 36 -2.27 -7.80 2.06
N LEU A 37 -2.31 -6.51 1.71
CA LEU A 37 -3.55 -5.74 1.61
C LEU A 37 -4.43 -6.22 0.45
N THR A 38 -3.83 -6.40 -0.73
CA THR A 38 -4.54 -6.91 -1.90
C THR A 38 -5.09 -8.31 -1.65
N TRP A 39 -4.31 -9.15 -0.95
CA TRP A 39 -4.75 -10.49 -0.56
C TRP A 39 -5.93 -10.47 0.43
N LEU A 40 -5.88 -9.57 1.43
CA LEU A 40 -6.93 -9.40 2.43
C LEU A 40 -8.21 -8.86 1.80
N HIS A 41 -8.09 -7.86 0.93
CA HIS A 41 -9.21 -7.28 0.18
C HIS A 41 -9.88 -8.31 -0.74
N ALA A 42 -9.10 -9.09 -1.49
CA ALA A 42 -9.62 -10.12 -2.38
C ALA A 42 -10.45 -11.21 -1.66
N ARG A 43 -10.23 -11.40 -0.35
CA ARG A 43 -10.98 -12.32 0.52
C ARG A 43 -12.09 -11.64 1.33
N GLY A 44 -12.39 -10.37 1.06
CA GLY A 44 -13.43 -9.61 1.77
C GLY A 44 -13.08 -9.32 3.23
N HIS A 45 -11.79 -9.26 3.58
CA HIS A 45 -11.35 -8.89 4.93
C HIS A 45 -11.11 -7.39 5.09
N LEU A 46 -10.97 -6.67 3.98
CA LEU A 46 -10.85 -5.22 3.90
C LEU A 46 -11.83 -4.70 2.85
N ASP A 47 -12.45 -3.57 3.15
CA ASP A 47 -13.30 -2.85 2.20
C ASP A 47 -12.46 -1.95 1.29
N ASP A 48 -13.05 -1.46 0.20
CA ASP A 48 -12.37 -0.61 -0.80
C ASP A 48 -11.72 0.63 -0.17
N ARG A 49 -12.39 1.24 0.82
CA ARG A 49 -11.90 2.40 1.57
C ARG A 49 -10.59 2.10 2.31
N LEU A 50 -10.52 0.96 2.99
CA LEU A 50 -9.33 0.58 3.76
C LEU A 50 -8.19 0.16 2.86
N LEU A 51 -8.49 -0.52 1.75
CA LEU A 51 -7.49 -0.79 0.72
C LEU A 51 -6.93 0.52 0.16
N ALA A 52 -7.79 1.47 -0.21
CA ALA A 52 -7.36 2.76 -0.76
C ALA A 52 -6.52 3.58 0.22
N ALA A 53 -6.85 3.56 1.52
CA ALA A 53 -6.08 4.18 2.59
C ALA A 53 -4.70 3.52 2.78
N GLY A 54 -4.65 2.18 2.83
CA GLY A 54 -3.38 1.45 2.94
C GLY A 54 -2.48 1.68 1.71
N GLU A 55 -3.06 1.71 0.51
CA GLU A 55 -2.35 2.04 -0.72
C GLU A 55 -1.89 3.52 -0.75
N ALA A 56 -2.61 4.44 -0.12
CA ALA A 56 -2.17 5.83 0.03
C ALA A 56 -0.95 5.94 0.95
N LEU A 57 -1.01 5.26 2.10
CA LEU A 57 0.12 5.19 3.03
C LEU A 57 1.36 4.56 2.37
N ARG A 58 1.18 3.46 1.63
CA ARG A 58 2.23 2.79 0.86
C ARG A 58 2.88 3.72 -0.17
N ARG A 59 2.08 4.50 -0.92
CA ARG A 59 2.60 5.47 -1.89
C ARG A 59 3.45 6.55 -1.26
N ASP A 60 3.04 7.08 -0.10
CA ASP A 60 3.83 8.08 0.61
C ASP A 60 5.12 7.46 1.19
N TYR A 61 5.07 6.23 1.71
CA TYR A 61 6.23 5.47 2.16
C TYR A 61 7.30 5.31 1.07
N GLU A 62 6.88 4.88 -0.12
CA GLU A 62 7.76 4.69 -1.28
C GLU A 62 8.28 6.03 -1.82
N THR A 63 7.41 7.05 -1.92
CA THR A 63 7.79 8.38 -2.42
C THR A 63 8.75 9.09 -1.46
N ALA A 64 8.61 8.85 -0.16
CA ALA A 64 9.52 9.37 0.87
C ALA A 64 10.90 8.67 0.85
N ALA A 65 11.06 7.59 0.06
CA ALA A 65 12.25 6.74 0.01
C ALA A 65 12.67 6.22 1.39
N LEU A 66 11.68 5.79 2.19
CA LEU A 66 11.89 5.28 3.55
C LEU A 66 12.34 3.81 3.57
N SER A 67 12.22 3.10 2.45
CA SER A 67 12.71 1.74 2.29
C SER A 67 14.24 1.69 2.25
N PRO A 68 14.88 0.64 2.79
CA PRO A 68 16.31 0.42 2.61
C PRO A 68 16.69 0.36 1.12
N CYS A 69 17.71 1.11 0.71
CA CYS A 69 18.23 1.09 -0.66
C CYS A 69 19.34 0.03 -0.77
N VAL A 70 18.96 -1.23 -0.93
CA VAL A 70 19.91 -2.38 -0.90
C VAL A 70 20.47 -2.69 -2.30
N THR A 71 19.86 -2.16 -3.36
CA THR A 71 20.24 -2.43 -4.75
C THR A 71 20.35 -1.14 -5.58
N MET A 72 20.91 -1.27 -6.78
CA MET A 72 21.02 -0.20 -7.75
C MET A 72 19.63 0.35 -8.14
N ARG A 73 19.48 1.68 -8.12
CA ARG A 73 18.26 2.39 -8.51
C ARG A 73 18.18 2.52 -10.03
N TRP A 74 17.14 1.95 -10.63
CA TRP A 74 16.89 2.00 -12.08
C TRP A 74 15.98 3.18 -12.52
N ASP A 75 15.49 4.00 -11.58
CA ASP A 75 14.51 5.09 -11.81
C ASP A 75 15.07 6.34 -12.51
N ALA A 76 16.20 6.24 -13.22
CA ALA A 76 16.88 7.40 -13.79
C ALA A 76 16.06 8.17 -14.84
N VAL A 77 14.93 7.64 -15.32
CA VAL A 77 14.12 8.30 -16.36
C VAL A 77 12.62 8.16 -16.08
N ARG A 78 12.07 8.98 -15.18
CA ARG A 78 10.62 9.27 -15.20
C ARG A 78 10.37 10.39 -16.21
N ALA A 79 9.51 10.11 -17.19
CA ALA A 79 9.04 11.12 -18.14
C ALA A 79 8.37 12.29 -17.38
N PRO A 80 8.57 13.55 -17.83
CA PRO A 80 7.96 14.71 -17.20
C PRO A 80 6.44 14.57 -17.18
N THR A 81 5.85 14.70 -16.00
CA THR A 81 4.39 14.81 -15.85
C THR A 81 4.00 16.26 -16.06
N THR A 82 2.97 16.49 -16.87
CA THR A 82 2.52 17.84 -17.26
C THR A 82 1.82 18.51 -16.08
N GLY A 83 2.47 19.48 -15.43
CA GLY A 83 1.90 20.31 -14.37
C GLY A 83 2.99 21.04 -13.56
N PRO A 84 2.64 22.09 -12.78
CA PRO A 84 3.56 22.70 -11.83
C PRO A 84 3.90 21.66 -10.75
N ALA A 85 4.99 20.93 -10.97
CA ALA A 85 5.43 19.86 -10.11
C ALA A 85 6.46 20.41 -9.14
N LEU A 86 6.25 20.15 -7.85
CA LEU A 86 7.29 20.26 -6.81
C LEU A 86 8.58 19.63 -7.31
N ALA A 87 9.73 20.20 -6.97
CA ALA A 87 11.03 19.57 -7.24
C ALA A 87 11.06 18.15 -6.63
N PRO A 88 11.83 17.20 -7.18
CA PRO A 88 11.86 15.82 -6.66
C PRO A 88 12.10 15.73 -5.14
N ALA A 89 13.02 16.54 -4.61
CA ALA A 89 13.28 16.64 -3.17
C ALA A 89 12.08 17.17 -2.37
N GLU A 90 11.38 18.19 -2.89
CA GLU A 90 10.19 18.75 -2.24
C GLU A 90 9.05 17.73 -2.19
N ARG A 91 8.88 16.92 -3.26
CA ARG A 91 7.91 15.81 -3.26
C ARG A 91 8.22 14.77 -2.20
N GLN A 92 9.50 14.41 -2.05
CA GLN A 92 9.95 13.47 -1.04
C GLN A 92 9.69 14.00 0.38
N ILE A 93 10.02 15.26 0.65
CA ILE A 93 9.76 15.92 1.94
C ILE A 93 8.25 15.98 2.23
N ALA A 94 7.44 16.35 1.25
CA ALA A 94 5.99 16.40 1.39
C ALA A 94 5.39 15.01 1.67
N ALA A 95 5.84 13.97 0.96
CA ALA A 95 5.41 12.59 1.18
C ALA A 95 5.82 12.10 2.58
N ARG A 96 7.06 12.41 3.00
CA ARG A 96 7.54 12.06 4.34
C ARG A 96 6.69 12.70 5.44
N ARG A 97 6.36 13.99 5.32
CA ARG A 97 5.49 14.70 6.27
C ARG A 97 4.08 14.09 6.35
N ARG A 98 3.49 13.72 5.19
CA ARG A 98 2.18 13.06 5.17
C ARG A 98 2.23 11.68 5.81
N PHE A 99 3.27 10.89 5.49
CA PHE A 99 3.48 9.57 6.09
C PHE A 99 3.62 9.67 7.62
N ASP A 100 4.51 10.54 8.10
CA ASP A 100 4.75 10.70 9.54
C ASP A 100 3.47 11.16 10.25
N GLY A 101 2.71 12.10 9.67
CA GLY A 101 1.42 12.55 10.20
C GLY A 101 0.35 11.44 10.24
N ALA A 102 0.28 10.58 9.22
CA ALA A 102 -0.63 9.44 9.21
C ALA A 102 -0.29 8.42 10.31
N MET A 103 1.00 8.15 10.51
CA MET A 103 1.49 7.24 11.55
C MET A 103 1.27 7.82 12.96
N GLU A 104 1.40 9.13 13.12
CA GLU A 104 1.10 9.83 14.38
C GLU A 104 -0.39 9.75 14.73
N VAL A 105 -1.28 10.01 13.77
CA VAL A 105 -2.74 9.89 13.95
C VAL A 105 -3.18 8.46 14.25
N ALA A 106 -2.53 7.47 13.63
CA ALA A 106 -2.78 6.07 13.97
C ALA A 106 -2.45 5.79 15.44
N GLY A 107 -1.34 6.32 15.96
CA GLY A 107 -0.91 6.20 17.34
C GLY A 107 -0.18 4.88 17.65
N ARG A 108 0.49 4.83 18.81
CA ARG A 108 1.31 3.69 19.25
C ARG A 108 0.52 2.37 19.26
N GLY A 109 1.14 1.27 18.86
CA GLY A 109 0.51 -0.04 18.70
C GLY A 109 -0.21 -0.22 17.36
N LEU A 110 -0.94 0.81 16.87
CA LEU A 110 -1.58 0.79 15.55
C LEU A 110 -0.59 1.14 14.43
N SER A 111 0.30 2.09 14.69
CA SER A 111 1.42 2.44 13.81
C SER A 111 2.30 1.21 13.53
N ASP A 112 2.50 0.34 14.52
CA ASP A 112 3.42 -0.79 14.40
C ASP A 112 2.88 -1.85 13.44
N ILE A 113 1.59 -2.18 13.52
CA ILE A 113 0.96 -3.11 12.58
C ILE A 113 0.87 -2.53 11.16
N LEU A 114 0.63 -1.22 11.02
CA LEU A 114 0.66 -0.53 9.73
C LEU A 114 2.05 -0.62 9.11
N TRP A 115 3.09 -0.37 9.90
CA TRP A 115 4.46 -0.48 9.40
C TRP A 115 4.77 -1.89 8.91
N ARG A 116 4.49 -2.92 9.71
CA ARG A 116 4.82 -4.31 9.36
C ARG A 116 4.05 -4.81 8.14
N VAL A 117 2.74 -4.56 8.08
CA VAL A 117 1.90 -5.10 6.99
C VAL A 117 1.91 -4.17 5.77
N VAL A 118 1.69 -2.88 5.98
CA VAL A 118 1.52 -1.88 4.92
C VAL A 118 2.84 -1.28 4.45
N CYS A 119 3.97 -1.45 5.16
CA CYS A 119 5.28 -0.96 4.68
C CYS A 119 6.31 -2.08 4.50
N ALA A 120 6.41 -3.03 5.42
CA ALA A 120 7.32 -4.17 5.26
C ALA A 120 6.73 -5.33 4.43
N GLY A 121 5.40 -5.33 4.17
CA GLY A 121 4.76 -6.39 3.39
C GLY A 121 4.68 -7.73 4.14
N GLU A 122 4.80 -7.71 5.47
CA GLU A 122 4.68 -8.91 6.28
C GLU A 122 3.26 -9.48 6.26
N THR A 123 3.17 -10.81 6.35
CA THR A 123 1.88 -11.48 6.57
C THR A 123 1.32 -11.13 7.96
N LEU A 124 0.00 -11.17 8.15
CA LEU A 124 -0.61 -10.93 9.47
C LEU A 124 -0.04 -11.85 10.56
N ALA A 125 0.14 -13.14 10.27
CA ALA A 125 0.74 -14.09 11.21
C ALA A 125 2.22 -13.81 11.50
N GLY A 126 2.93 -13.14 10.57
CA GLY A 126 4.28 -12.64 10.80
C GLY A 126 4.29 -11.44 11.72
N ALA A 127 3.40 -10.47 11.44
CA ALA A 127 3.27 -9.27 12.25
C ALA A 127 2.79 -9.58 13.68
N GLU A 128 1.82 -10.50 13.86
CA GLU A 128 1.36 -10.95 15.18
C GLU A 128 2.52 -11.51 16.01
N ARG A 129 3.32 -12.42 15.44
CA ARG A 129 4.50 -12.97 16.12
C ARG A 129 5.56 -11.91 16.41
N GLY A 130 5.76 -10.97 15.49
CA GLY A 130 6.75 -9.90 15.67
C GLY A 130 6.34 -8.80 16.65
N LEU A 131 5.05 -8.75 17.04
CA LEU A 131 4.50 -7.81 18.01
C LEU A 131 4.10 -8.49 19.33
N ASP A 132 4.43 -9.79 19.49
CA ASP A 132 4.03 -10.62 20.63
C ASP A 132 2.50 -10.62 20.88
N TRP A 133 1.72 -10.58 19.80
CA TRP A 133 0.26 -10.60 19.87
C TRP A 133 -0.30 -12.02 19.77
N PRO A 134 -1.43 -12.30 20.44
CA PRO A 134 -2.11 -13.57 20.28
C PRO A 134 -2.62 -13.73 18.84
N ALA A 135 -2.63 -14.97 18.37
CA ALA A 135 -3.05 -15.31 17.02
C ALA A 135 -4.46 -14.77 16.70
N ARG A 136 -4.67 -14.34 15.46
CA ARG A 136 -5.93 -13.79 14.92
C ARG A 136 -6.31 -12.40 15.45
N SER A 137 -5.45 -11.73 16.20
CA SER A 137 -5.68 -10.35 16.65
C SER A 137 -5.35 -9.32 15.57
N GLY A 138 -4.36 -9.62 14.72
CA GLY A 138 -3.77 -8.66 13.79
C GLY A 138 -4.78 -8.11 12.78
N LYS A 139 -5.76 -8.93 12.34
CA LYS A 139 -6.79 -8.47 11.39
C LYS A 139 -7.64 -7.34 11.96
N LEU A 140 -8.11 -7.48 13.19
CA LEU A 140 -8.95 -6.48 13.84
C LEU A 140 -8.16 -5.19 14.04
N VAL A 141 -6.95 -5.31 14.59
CA VAL A 141 -6.10 -4.15 14.89
C VAL A 141 -5.66 -3.44 13.61
N LEU A 142 -5.34 -4.17 12.54
CA LEU A 142 -5.04 -3.58 11.23
C LEU A 142 -6.23 -2.78 10.67
N ARG A 143 -7.47 -3.28 10.81
CA ARG A 143 -8.66 -2.53 10.37
C ARG A 143 -8.81 -1.22 11.13
N LEU A 144 -8.72 -1.26 12.46
CA LEU A 144 -8.75 -0.06 13.31
C LEU A 144 -7.66 0.95 12.93
N ALA A 145 -6.46 0.47 12.61
CA ALA A 145 -5.36 1.32 12.17
C ALA A 145 -5.62 1.94 10.79
N LEU A 146 -6.13 1.14 9.84
CA LEU A 146 -6.49 1.61 8.50
C LEU A 146 -7.66 2.58 8.50
N ASP A 147 -8.63 2.44 9.41
CA ASP A 147 -9.74 3.39 9.58
C ASP A 147 -9.20 4.78 9.96
N ARG A 148 -8.30 4.87 10.94
CA ARG A 148 -7.67 6.15 11.33
C ARG A 148 -6.89 6.79 10.19
N VAL A 149 -6.18 5.96 9.43
CA VAL A 149 -5.41 6.41 8.26
C VAL A 149 -6.36 6.84 7.12
N ALA A 150 -7.49 6.17 6.93
CA ALA A 150 -8.49 6.55 5.95
C ALA A 150 -9.05 7.94 6.26
N ASP A 151 -9.31 8.24 7.53
CA ASP A 151 -9.77 9.57 7.96
C ASP A 151 -8.70 10.64 7.73
N PHE A 152 -7.42 10.34 8.05
CA PHE A 152 -6.31 11.25 7.78
C PHE A 152 -6.16 11.59 6.30
N TYR A 153 -6.22 10.58 5.43
CA TYR A 153 -6.13 10.75 3.97
C TYR A 153 -7.44 11.20 3.33
N ARG A 154 -8.52 11.34 4.11
CA ARG A 154 -9.87 11.70 3.65
C ARG A 154 -10.35 10.80 2.52
N VAL A 155 -10.12 9.50 2.67
CA VAL A 155 -10.60 8.49 1.73
C VAL A 155 -12.11 8.33 1.95
N PRO A 156 -12.94 8.43 0.88
CA PRO A 156 -14.39 8.29 0.99
C PRO A 156 -14.80 6.89 1.46
#